data_AF-A0A7W7PRD6-F1
#
_entry.id   AF-A0A7W7PRD6-F1
#
_cell.length_a   1.000
_cell.length_b   1.000
_cell.length_c   1.000
_cell.angle_alpha   90.00
_cell.angle_beta   90.00
_cell.angle_gamma   90.00
#
_symmetry.space_group_name_H-M   'P 1'
#
loop_
_entity.id
_entity.type
_entity.pdbx_description
1 polymer ?
#
loop_
_entity_poly.entity_id
_entity_poly.type
_entity_poly.pdbx_seq_one_letter_code
_entity_poly.pdbx_strand_id
1 'polypeptide(L)'
;MSIVALPEGDWIRGITTRQPPAACIPAGAKTVENRPARWRPGWMLLYVGKAIDRLALRTPLIARTIRSRDLVMGAVIGVAHIIDCHQDFDDAAGKCGYCNLRIHPTLVSGRRC
;
A
#
# COMPACT_ATOMS: atom_id res chain seq x y z
N MET A 1 12.47 21.87 -15.66
CA MET A 1 11.58 21.54 -14.51
C MET A 1 12.35 21.85 -13.25
N SER A 2 11.90 22.82 -12.45
CA SER A 2 12.56 23.17 -11.19
C SER A 2 12.18 22.16 -10.13
N ILE A 3 13.17 21.50 -9.51
CA ILE A 3 12.95 20.67 -8.33
C ILE A 3 12.90 21.64 -7.15
N VAL A 4 11.69 21.95 -6.67
CA VAL A 4 11.57 22.68 -5.41
C VAL A 4 11.97 21.69 -4.33
N ALA A 5 13.12 21.94 -3.69
CA ALA A 5 13.50 21.24 -2.48
C ALA A 5 12.48 21.61 -1.40
N LEU A 6 11.55 20.71 -1.12
CA LEU A 6 10.59 20.86 -0.03
C LEU A 6 11.38 20.82 1.29
N PRO A 7 11.10 21.71 2.26
CA PRO A 7 11.84 21.76 3.52
C PRO A 7 11.76 20.41 4.24
N GLU A 8 12.88 19.88 4.74
CA GLU A 8 12.89 18.56 5.38
C GLU A 8 11.95 18.52 6.60
N GLY A 9 10.95 17.63 6.58
CA GLY A 9 9.89 17.50 7.60
C GLY A 9 9.05 16.22 7.39
N ASP A 10 7.98 16.03 8.17
CA ASP A 10 7.06 14.88 8.09
C ASP A 10 6.13 14.94 6.86
N TRP A 11 6.71 14.94 5.67
CA TRP A 11 5.92 14.87 4.43
C TRP A 11 5.27 13.50 4.28
N ILE A 12 3.97 13.51 3.98
CA ILE A 12 3.24 12.30 3.64
C ILE A 12 3.68 11.85 2.25
N ARG A 13 4.31 10.68 2.15
CA ARG A 13 4.81 10.13 0.87
C ARG A 13 3.67 9.44 0.12
N GLY A 14 3.71 9.43 -1.21
CA GLY A 14 2.78 8.63 -2.00
C GLY A 14 3.26 7.18 -2.17
N ILE A 15 2.36 6.20 -2.03
CA ILE A 15 2.60 4.83 -2.49
C ILE A 15 1.52 4.44 -3.49
N THR A 16 1.95 3.91 -4.64
CA THR A 16 1.05 3.33 -5.63
C THR A 16 0.97 1.81 -5.44
N THR A 17 -0.24 1.31 -5.18
CA THR A 17 -0.57 -0.11 -5.11
C THR A 17 -1.60 -0.46 -6.18
N ARG A 18 -1.55 -1.68 -6.72
CA ARG A 18 -2.54 -2.14 -7.71
C ARG A 18 -3.77 -2.72 -7.00
N GLN A 19 -4.93 -2.59 -7.62
CA GLN A 19 -6.10 -3.38 -7.23
C GLN A 19 -5.92 -4.83 -7.67
N PRO A 20 -6.61 -5.79 -7.03
CA PRO A 20 -7.44 -5.69 -5.82
C PRO A 20 -6.74 -5.62 -4.45
N PRO A 21 -5.43 -5.95 -4.25
CA PRO A 21 -4.83 -5.90 -2.91
C PRO A 21 -4.93 -4.53 -2.22
N ALA A 22 -4.92 -3.44 -2.98
CA ALA A 22 -5.05 -2.10 -2.42
C ALA A 22 -6.36 -1.91 -1.63
N ALA A 23 -7.50 -2.42 -2.10
CA ALA A 23 -8.77 -2.37 -1.37
C ALA A 23 -8.76 -3.16 -0.05
N CYS A 24 -7.81 -4.08 0.12
CA CYS A 24 -7.66 -4.82 1.38
C CYS A 24 -6.94 -4.00 2.46
N ILE A 25 -6.19 -2.95 2.11
CA ILE A 25 -5.43 -2.15 3.07
C ILE A 25 -6.35 -1.30 3.95
N PRO A 26 -7.23 -0.41 3.41
CA PRO A 26 -8.13 0.38 4.25
C PRO A 26 -9.13 -0.47 5.04
N ALA A 27 -9.38 -1.70 4.58
CA ALA A 27 -10.24 -2.65 5.26
C ALA A 27 -9.56 -3.40 6.41
N GLY A 28 -8.28 -3.16 6.67
CA GLY A 28 -7.51 -3.86 7.69
C GLY A 28 -7.16 -5.32 7.37
N ALA A 29 -7.55 -5.81 6.19
CA ALA A 29 -7.31 -7.20 5.78
C ALA A 29 -5.91 -7.42 5.19
N LYS A 30 -5.20 -6.36 4.82
CA LYS A 30 -3.81 -6.39 4.36
C LYS A 30 -2.98 -5.37 5.16
N THR A 31 -2.14 -5.88 6.04
CA THR A 31 -1.28 -5.11 6.94
C THR A 31 0.20 -5.15 6.53
N VAL A 32 0.54 -5.87 5.46
CA VAL A 32 1.89 -5.95 4.90
C VAL A 32 1.84 -5.72 3.40
N GLU A 33 2.67 -4.80 2.89
CA GLU A 33 2.84 -4.52 1.46
C GLU A 33 4.26 -4.83 1.01
N ASN A 34 4.41 -5.63 -0.05
CA ASN A 34 5.72 -6.02 -0.55
C ASN A 34 6.20 -5.05 -1.65
N ARG A 35 7.45 -4.57 -1.57
CA ARG A 35 8.05 -3.58 -2.47
C ARG A 35 9.49 -3.96 -2.84
N PRO A 36 9.94 -3.75 -4.08
CA PRO A 36 11.29 -4.15 -4.52
C PRO A 36 12.44 -3.31 -3.95
N ALA A 37 12.16 -2.37 -3.06
CA ALA A 37 13.15 -1.46 -2.48
C ALA A 37 12.81 -1.19 -1.01
N ARG A 38 13.81 -0.78 -0.23
CA ARG A 38 13.62 -0.37 1.16
C ARG A 38 12.88 0.97 1.23
N TRP A 39 11.89 1.06 2.11
CA TRP A 39 11.18 2.30 2.43
C TRP A 39 11.49 2.73 3.85
N ARG A 40 11.48 4.05 4.09
CA ARG A 40 11.57 4.61 5.44
C ARG A 40 10.18 4.56 6.09
N PRO A 41 10.08 4.28 7.41
CA PRO A 41 8.84 4.46 8.17
C PRO A 41 8.27 5.88 8.03
N GLY A 42 6.97 6.01 8.32
CA GLY A 42 6.24 7.27 8.30
C GLY A 42 4.91 7.21 7.56
N TRP A 43 4.27 8.37 7.47
CA TRP A 43 2.95 8.53 6.86
C TRP A 43 2.98 8.42 5.33
N MET A 44 1.96 7.76 4.77
CA MET A 44 1.78 7.58 3.33
C MET A 44 0.34 7.81 2.85
N LEU A 45 0.20 8.40 1.66
CA LEU A 45 -1.03 8.38 0.86
C LEU A 45 -1.09 7.09 0.05
N LEU A 46 -2.18 6.35 0.20
CA LEU A 46 -2.46 5.14 -0.57
C LEU A 46 -3.11 5.52 -1.90
N TYR A 47 -2.33 5.52 -2.98
CA TYR A 47 -2.82 5.70 -4.33
C TYR A 47 -3.08 4.35 -5.01
N VAL A 48 -4.23 4.21 -5.64
CA VAL A 48 -4.54 3.07 -6.49
C VAL A 48 -4.18 3.36 -7.93
N GLY A 49 -3.34 2.51 -8.51
CA GLY A 49 -3.00 2.59 -9.92
C GLY A 49 -4.21 2.40 -10.83
N LYS A 50 -4.01 2.57 -12.15
CA LYS A 50 -5.05 2.40 -13.18
C LYS A 50 -5.18 0.95 -13.71
N ALA A 51 -4.40 0.01 -13.16
CA ALA A 51 -4.40 -1.39 -13.59
C ALA A 51 -4.84 -2.34 -12.48
N ILE A 52 -5.62 -3.36 -12.87
CA ILE A 52 -6.04 -4.46 -12.00
C ILE A 52 -5.07 -5.63 -12.20
N ASP A 53 -4.53 -6.15 -11.09
CA ASP A 53 -3.88 -7.45 -11.03
C ASP A 53 -4.94 -8.55 -11.08
N ARG A 54 -5.09 -9.16 -12.27
CA ARG A 54 -6.07 -10.23 -12.50
C ARG A 54 -5.74 -11.52 -11.75
N LEU A 55 -4.48 -11.77 -11.41
CA LEU A 55 -4.09 -12.99 -10.70
C LEU A 55 -4.54 -12.90 -9.24
N ALA A 56 -4.40 -11.73 -8.62
CA ALA A 56 -4.84 -11.49 -7.25
C ALA A 56 -6.37 -11.67 -7.05
N LEU A 57 -7.18 -11.55 -8.12
CA LEU A 57 -8.61 -11.88 -8.06
C LEU A 57 -8.89 -13.36 -7.78
N ARG A 58 -7.93 -14.26 -8.08
CA ARG A 58 -8.05 -15.70 -7.81
C ARG A 58 -7.71 -16.05 -6.35
N THR A 59 -7.15 -15.12 -5.59
CA THR A 59 -6.82 -15.34 -4.18
C THR A 59 -8.09 -15.27 -3.33
N PRO A 60 -8.52 -16.36 -2.65
CA PRO A 60 -9.81 -16.40 -1.95
C PRO A 60 -9.98 -15.33 -0.86
N LEU A 61 -8.91 -15.03 -0.12
CA LEU A 61 -8.93 -14.00 0.93
C LEU A 61 -9.16 -12.59 0.36
N ILE A 62 -8.54 -12.30 -0.78
CA ILE A 62 -8.75 -11.04 -1.50
C ILE A 62 -10.18 -10.98 -2.02
N ALA A 63 -10.62 -12.02 -2.74
CA ALA A 63 -11.97 -12.10 -3.30
C ALA A 63 -13.07 -11.95 -2.25
N ARG A 64 -12.90 -12.53 -1.06
CA ARG A 64 -13.81 -12.36 0.08
C ARG A 64 -13.82 -10.93 0.58
N THR A 65 -12.65 -10.32 0.72
CA THR A 65 -12.49 -8.96 1.25
C THR A 65 -13.12 -7.91 0.33
N ILE A 66 -12.95 -8.06 -0.98
CA ILE A 66 -13.47 -7.09 -1.97
C ILE A 66 -14.92 -7.36 -2.39
N ARG A 67 -15.54 -8.43 -1.89
CA ARG A 67 -16.93 -8.75 -2.21
C ARG A 67 -17.82 -7.58 -1.84
N SER A 68 -18.64 -7.13 -2.78
CA SER A 68 -19.54 -5.98 -2.64
C SER A 68 -18.85 -4.64 -2.38
N ARG A 69 -17.59 -4.48 -2.81
CA ARG A 69 -16.88 -3.20 -2.81
C ARG A 69 -16.63 -2.72 -4.23
N ASP A 70 -16.76 -1.41 -4.43
CA ASP A 70 -16.29 -0.79 -5.66
C ASP A 70 -14.77 -0.66 -5.63
N LEU A 71 -14.11 -1.09 -6.71
CA LEU A 71 -12.66 -1.02 -6.85
C LEU A 71 -12.31 0.30 -7.54
N VAL A 72 -12.27 1.38 -6.76
CA VAL A 72 -11.79 2.68 -7.23
C VAL A 72 -10.39 2.51 -7.86
N MET A 73 -10.16 3.21 -8.98
CA MET A 73 -8.93 3.20 -9.75
C MET A 73 -8.44 4.62 -9.98
N GLY A 74 -7.13 4.82 -10.03
CA GLY A 74 -6.53 6.11 -10.36
C GLY A 74 -6.74 7.22 -9.32
N ALA A 75 -7.06 6.88 -8.06
CA ALA A 75 -7.37 7.82 -6.99
C ALA A 75 -6.56 7.56 -5.72
N VAL A 76 -6.56 8.50 -4.77
CA VAL A 76 -6.10 8.24 -3.40
C VAL A 76 -7.27 7.66 -2.61
N ILE A 77 -7.06 6.50 -1.96
CA ILE A 77 -8.11 5.77 -1.23
C ILE A 77 -7.94 5.80 0.28
N GLY A 78 -6.86 6.42 0.78
CA GLY A 78 -6.64 6.55 2.22
C GLY A 78 -5.23 7.00 2.58
N VAL A 79 -5.01 7.02 3.89
CA VAL A 79 -3.71 7.29 4.52
C VAL A 79 -3.33 6.08 5.37
N ALA A 80 -2.06 5.74 5.40
CA ALA A 80 -1.55 4.71 6.29
C ALA A 80 -0.19 5.08 6.87
N HIS A 81 0.20 4.41 7.94
CA HIS A 81 1.49 4.60 8.58
C HIS A 81 2.35 3.36 8.36
N ILE A 82 3.51 3.50 7.69
CA ILE A 82 4.54 2.45 7.70
C ILE A 82 5.19 2.48 9.06
N ILE A 83 5.09 1.39 9.81
CA ILE A 83 5.77 1.24 11.10
C ILE A 83 7.11 0.51 10.97
N ASP A 84 7.28 -0.30 9.93
CA ASP A 84 8.49 -1.10 9.73
C ASP A 84 8.65 -1.52 8.26
N CYS A 85 9.89 -1.76 7.82
CA CYS A 85 10.25 -2.33 6.52
C CYS A 85 11.33 -3.39 6.76
N HIS A 86 10.92 -4.67 6.69
CA HIS A 86 11.79 -5.83 6.86
C HIS A 86 11.85 -6.67 5.58
N GLN A 87 12.93 -7.43 5.43
CA GLN A 87 13.01 -8.48 4.42
C GLN A 87 12.71 -9.81 5.11
N ASP A 88 11.97 -10.69 4.45
CA ASP A 88 11.89 -12.07 4.91
C ASP A 88 13.24 -12.72 4.62
N PHE A 89 13.87 -13.29 5.64
CA PHE A 89 15.10 -14.06 5.47
C PHE A 89 14.72 -15.45 4.96
N ASP A 90 14.43 -15.56 3.66
CA ASP A 90 14.50 -16.84 2.94
C ASP A 90 15.74 -16.77 2.03
N ASP A 91 16.73 -17.60 2.34
CA ASP A 91 18.05 -17.66 1.71
C ASP A 91 17.96 -17.95 0.20
N ALA A 92 17.85 -16.91 -0.64
CA ALA A 92 18.20 -16.99 -2.04
C ALA A 92 18.51 -15.62 -2.66
N ALA A 93 19.82 -15.37 -2.77
CA ALA A 93 20.46 -14.47 -3.74
C ALA A 93 20.12 -12.98 -3.65
N GLY A 94 20.88 -12.26 -2.81
CA GLY A 94 21.78 -11.16 -3.21
C GLY A 94 21.32 -10.09 -4.22
N LYS A 95 20.03 -9.92 -4.47
CA LYS A 95 19.45 -8.85 -5.29
C LYS A 95 18.74 -7.87 -4.37
N CYS A 96 18.67 -6.61 -4.79
CA CYS A 96 17.94 -5.53 -4.11
C CYS A 96 16.59 -6.05 -3.62
N GLY A 97 16.54 -6.40 -2.33
CA GLY A 97 15.58 -7.37 -1.83
C GLY A 97 14.22 -6.74 -1.63
N TYR A 98 13.20 -7.47 -2.06
CA TYR A 98 11.81 -7.18 -1.74
C TYR A 98 11.67 -6.91 -0.23
N CYS A 99 11.21 -5.71 0.14
CA CYS A 99 10.90 -5.32 1.50
C CYS A 99 9.40 -5.42 1.75
N ASN A 100 9.06 -6.06 2.85
CA ASN A 100 7.74 -6.11 3.44
C ASN A 100 7.53 -4.88 4.33
N LEU A 101 6.69 -3.97 3.87
CA LEU A 101 6.27 -2.79 4.61
C LEU A 101 5.13 -3.18 5.54
N ARG A 102 5.36 -3.10 6.85
CA ARG A 102 4.28 -3.25 7.83
C ARG A 102 3.50 -1.94 7.89
N ILE A 103 2.23 -2.02 7.54
CA ILE A 103 1.32 -0.89 7.38
C ILE A 103 0.23 -0.97 8.45
N HIS A 104 0.08 0.13 9.19
CA HIS A 104 -1.08 0.38 10.02
C HIS A 104 -2.07 1.26 9.21
N PRO A 105 -3.19 0.71 8.72
CA PRO A 105 -4.18 1.51 8.02
C PRO A 105 -4.80 2.49 9.00
N THR A 106 -4.83 3.77 8.65
CA THR A 106 -5.64 4.73 9.39
C THR A 106 -7.02 4.65 8.78
N LEU A 107 -7.96 4.06 9.52
CA LEU A 107 -9.37 4.20 9.19
C LEU A 107 -9.66 5.70 9.24
N VAL A 108 -9.73 6.34 8.08
CA VAL A 108 -10.41 7.62 7.99
C VAL A 108 -11.85 7.29 8.38
N SER A 109 -12.23 7.64 9.61
CA SER A 109 -13.58 7.54 10.12
C SER A 109 -14.49 8.48 9.32
N GLY A 110 -14.73 8.16 8.05
CA GLY A 110 -15.82 8.70 7.27
C GLY A 110 -17.08 8.02 7.75
N ARG A 111 -17.82 8.70 8.64
CA ARG A 111 -19.25 8.43 8.76
C ARG A 111 -19.81 8.46 7.34
N ARG A 112 -20.49 7.38 6.96
CA ARG A 112 -21.34 7.36 5.77
C ARG A 112 -22.24 8.60 5.83
N CYS A 113 -22.12 9.49 4.86
CA CYS A 113 -23.25 10.30 4.42
C CYS A 113 -24.17 9.39 3.62
#